data_AF-A0AAN8W4F6-F1
#
_entry.id   AF-A0AAN8W4F6-F1
#
_cell.length_a   1.000
_cell.length_b   1.000
_cell.length_c   1.000
_cell.angle_alpha   90.00
_cell.angle_beta   90.00
_cell.angle_gamma   90.00
#
_symmetry.space_group_name_H-M   'P 1'
#
loop_
_entity.id
_entity.type
_entity.pdbx_description
1 polymer ?
#
loop_
_entity_poly.entity_id
_entity_poly.type
_entity_poly.pdbx_seq_one_letter_code
_entity_poly.pdbx_strand_id
1 'polypeptide(L)'
;MCGSSQDCFNTYVPLGFDDFLVIDDNLHQPLRHTSSSQPDQSQRIQHVDFDVNQMGMYSSSDTSVRSMTSSQYLASQDDKQMIEIDELLRIQNERLRQAMQEQRKKQLAYLLTRFEAAAMNLMRQKDEDLAKATKRTIELQASLRKVELENEAWQRVAKENEAVVIDLTKNLQQVREKLSLASTMDDAESCCDENRVKNRVDSQVTVVAEEEESGRRMVCKCCDSQNSCIVFLPCRHLCCCKACEPFLGFCPVCTCAKKASMDVFLF
;
A
#
# COMPACT_ATOMS: atom_id res chain seq x y z
N MET A 1 -37.52 2.72 -7.10
CA MET A 1 -36.59 2.78 -5.94
C MET A 1 -35.79 1.49 -5.94
N CYS A 2 -34.62 1.49 -6.57
CA CYS A 2 -33.73 0.33 -6.58
C CYS A 2 -32.42 0.73 -5.91
N GLY A 3 -32.04 -0.07 -4.91
CA GLY A 3 -30.90 0.15 -4.03
C GLY A 3 -29.56 -0.03 -4.73
N SER A 4 -28.63 0.79 -4.28
CA SER A 4 -27.23 0.88 -4.70
C SER A 4 -26.45 -0.41 -4.39
N SER A 5 -25.87 -1.04 -5.42
CA SER A 5 -24.82 -2.05 -5.26
C SER A 5 -23.45 -1.39 -5.16
N GLN A 6 -23.08 -1.03 -3.93
CA GLN A 6 -21.72 -0.98 -3.38
C GLN A 6 -21.32 -2.43 -3.03
N ASP A 7 -20.11 -2.98 -3.15
CA ASP A 7 -18.77 -2.48 -3.42
C ASP A 7 -17.96 -3.62 -4.08
N CYS A 8 -17.31 -3.36 -5.21
CA CYS A 8 -16.26 -4.24 -5.71
C CYS A 8 -14.97 -3.95 -4.95
N PHE A 9 -14.47 -4.96 -4.22
CA PHE A 9 -13.20 -5.02 -3.51
C PHE A 9 -12.13 -4.12 -4.15
N ASN A 10 -11.88 -2.99 -3.49
CA ASN A 10 -10.70 -2.18 -3.75
C ASN A 10 -9.53 -2.90 -3.07
N THR A 11 -8.80 -3.71 -3.84
CA THR A 11 -7.52 -4.26 -3.40
C THR A 11 -6.59 -3.09 -3.15
N TYR A 12 -6.42 -2.74 -1.87
CA TYR A 12 -5.40 -1.82 -1.41
C TYR A 12 -4.05 -2.47 -1.75
N VAL A 13 -3.50 -2.10 -2.90
CA VAL A 13 -2.10 -2.35 -3.20
C VAL A 13 -1.33 -1.59 -2.12
N PRO A 14 -0.50 -2.25 -1.29
CA PRO A 14 0.40 -1.51 -0.42
C PRO A 14 1.27 -0.71 -1.37
N LEU A 15 1.11 0.61 -1.37
CA LEU A 15 2.05 1.51 -2.04
C LEU A 15 3.43 1.12 -1.52
N GLY A 16 4.23 0.61 -2.46
CA GLY A 16 5.61 0.26 -2.23
C GLY A 16 6.37 1.45 -1.67
N PHE A 17 7.46 1.11 -1.01
CA PHE A 17 8.35 1.94 -0.21
C PHE A 17 9.01 3.14 -0.92
N ASP A 18 8.57 3.53 -2.12
CA ASP A 18 9.33 4.40 -3.03
C ASP A 18 8.78 5.83 -3.20
N ASP A 19 7.66 6.20 -2.58
CA ASP A 19 7.07 7.55 -2.75
C ASP A 19 7.34 8.55 -1.59
N PHE A 20 8.15 8.20 -0.59
CA PHE A 20 8.33 9.07 0.59
C PHE A 20 9.59 9.97 0.58
N LEU A 21 10.08 10.30 -0.62
CA LEU A 21 10.96 11.46 -0.85
C LEU A 21 10.26 12.55 -1.65
N VAL A 22 8.94 12.73 -1.49
CA VAL A 22 8.34 14.05 -1.73
C VAL A 22 8.84 14.98 -0.61
N ILE A 23 10.06 15.45 -0.80
CA ILE A 23 10.49 16.75 -0.31
C ILE A 23 9.43 17.71 -0.87
N ASP A 24 8.53 18.17 -0.02
CA ASP A 24 7.66 19.28 -0.35
C ASP A 24 8.56 20.44 -0.82
N ASP A 25 8.64 20.64 -2.14
CA ASP A 25 9.30 21.75 -2.83
C ASP A 25 8.47 23.04 -2.66
N ASN A 26 8.06 23.34 -1.43
CA ASN A 26 7.69 24.70 -1.03
C ASN A 26 8.93 25.41 -0.47
N LEU A 27 9.97 25.45 -1.29
CA LEU A 27 11.13 26.32 -1.10
C LEU A 27 10.80 27.68 -1.70
N HIS A 28 10.04 28.48 -0.94
CA HIS A 28 9.93 29.92 -1.19
C HIS A 28 10.01 30.69 0.12
N GLN A 29 11.23 30.98 0.55
CA GLN A 29 11.67 32.33 0.92
C GLN A 29 13.18 32.36 1.21
N PRO A 30 13.84 33.52 1.02
CA PRO A 30 15.14 33.59 0.39
C PRO A 30 16.24 33.28 1.39
N LEU A 31 17.06 32.28 1.07
CA LEU A 31 18.47 32.34 1.41
C LEU A 31 19.02 33.59 0.70
N ARG A 32 19.22 34.67 1.47
CA ARG A 32 20.12 35.72 1.00
C ARG A 32 21.48 35.07 0.84
N HIS A 33 21.81 34.77 -0.41
CA HIS A 33 23.16 34.55 -0.86
C HIS A 33 23.93 35.84 -0.55
N THR A 34 24.66 35.87 0.57
CA THR A 34 25.82 36.73 0.66
C THR A 34 26.85 36.10 -0.27
N SER A 35 26.79 36.55 -1.53
CA SER A 35 27.86 36.39 -2.50
C SER A 35 29.19 36.63 -1.81
N SER A 36 30.07 35.64 -1.87
CA SER A 36 31.49 35.82 -1.63
C SER A 36 32.01 36.78 -2.69
N SER A 37 31.90 38.07 -2.42
CA SER A 37 32.69 39.08 -3.10
C SER A 37 34.10 38.93 -2.52
N GLN A 38 34.98 38.27 -3.26
CA GLN A 38 36.41 38.52 -3.10
C GLN A 38 36.61 40.04 -3.17
N PRO A 39 37.28 40.69 -2.20
CA PRO A 39 38.00 41.89 -2.53
C PRO A 39 39.27 41.43 -3.23
N ASP A 40 39.23 41.36 -4.56
CA ASP A 40 40.44 41.54 -5.35
C ASP A 40 40.80 43.04 -5.24
N GLN A 41 41.31 43.42 -4.06
CA GLN A 41 41.98 44.69 -3.87
C GLN A 41 43.46 44.40 -4.03
N SER A 42 43.88 44.40 -5.29
CA SER A 42 45.22 44.78 -5.68
C SER A 42 45.42 46.24 -5.23
N GLN A 43 45.66 46.44 -3.93
CA GLN A 43 46.24 47.69 -3.44
C GLN A 43 47.70 47.67 -3.88
N ARG A 44 47.88 48.27 -5.06
CA ARG A 44 49.11 48.90 -5.53
C ARG A 44 49.89 49.44 -4.32
N ILE A 45 50.92 48.71 -3.92
CA ILE A 45 51.99 49.22 -3.08
C ILE A 45 52.57 50.39 -3.88
N GLN A 46 52.12 51.60 -3.58
CA GLN A 46 52.90 52.78 -3.93
C GLN A 46 54.10 52.73 -3.00
N HIS A 47 55.18 52.18 -3.54
CA HIS A 47 56.52 52.42 -3.06
C HIS A 47 56.66 53.95 -2.96
N VAL A 48 56.57 54.47 -1.74
CA VAL A 48 56.96 55.86 -1.50
C VAL A 48 58.47 55.77 -1.38
N ASP A 49 59.15 55.92 -2.51
CA ASP A 49 60.60 56.09 -2.54
C ASP A 49 60.92 57.32 -1.69
N PHE A 50 61.42 57.08 -0.48
CA PHE A 50 61.95 58.12 0.38
C PHE A 50 63.40 58.34 -0.05
N ASP A 51 63.59 59.24 -1.03
CA ASP A 51 64.91 59.73 -1.42
C ASP A 51 65.57 60.42 -0.22
N VAL A 52 66.41 59.68 0.50
CA VAL A 52 67.36 60.26 1.46
C VAL A 52 68.52 60.81 0.64
N ASN A 53 68.37 62.06 0.23
CA ASN A 53 69.43 62.82 -0.41
C ASN A 53 70.49 63.15 0.66
N GLN A 54 71.61 62.44 0.59
CA GLN A 54 72.77 62.63 1.47
C GLN A 54 73.65 63.75 0.91
N MET A 55 73.63 64.93 1.53
CA MET A 55 74.80 65.81 1.52
C MET A 55 74.79 66.78 2.70
N GLY A 56 75.85 66.75 3.50
CA GLY A 56 76.07 67.73 4.57
C GLY A 56 76.83 67.15 5.76
N MET A 57 78.16 67.26 5.73
CA MET A 57 78.97 67.15 6.93
C MET A 57 78.71 68.37 7.82
N TYR A 58 78.07 68.18 8.97
CA TYR A 58 78.29 68.99 10.16
C TYR A 58 77.90 68.19 11.41
N SER A 59 78.69 68.37 12.47
CA SER A 59 78.54 67.74 13.77
C SER A 59 77.17 68.06 14.38
N SER A 60 76.37 67.05 14.76
CA SER A 60 75.14 67.24 15.56
C SER A 60 74.71 65.92 16.21
N SER A 61 75.01 65.75 17.49
CA SER A 61 74.55 64.62 18.30
C SER A 61 73.04 64.67 18.60
N ASP A 62 72.40 65.84 18.50
CA ASP A 62 70.98 66.04 18.85
C ASP A 62 69.96 65.67 17.76
N THR A 63 70.34 65.71 16.47
CA THR A 63 69.44 65.36 15.35
C THR A 63 69.23 63.86 15.19
N SER A 64 70.26 63.06 15.47
CA SER A 64 70.16 61.59 15.49
C SER A 64 69.20 61.10 16.58
N VAL A 65 69.32 61.67 17.79
CA VAL A 65 68.50 61.30 18.95
C VAL A 65 67.03 61.69 18.74
N ARG A 66 66.74 62.87 18.18
CA ARG A 66 65.37 63.27 17.82
C ARG A 66 64.74 62.36 16.76
N SER A 67 65.48 61.98 15.73
CA SER A 67 65.00 61.06 14.70
C SER A 67 64.69 59.67 15.27
N MET A 68 65.56 59.15 16.17
CA MET A 68 65.30 57.88 16.86
C MET A 68 64.08 57.93 17.76
N THR A 69 63.87 59.02 18.52
CA THR A 69 62.70 59.15 19.39
C THR A 69 61.38 59.27 18.62
N SER A 70 61.39 59.94 17.46
CA SER A 70 60.21 60.04 16.59
C SER A 70 59.91 58.71 15.89
N SER A 71 60.95 57.96 15.49
CA SER A 71 60.82 56.62 14.92
C SER A 71 60.28 55.61 15.94
N GLN A 72 60.76 55.65 17.19
CA GLN A 72 60.26 54.80 18.29
C GLN A 72 58.80 55.10 18.65
N TYR A 73 58.40 56.38 18.62
CA TYR A 73 57.01 56.77 18.86
C TYR A 73 56.07 56.23 17.78
N LEU A 74 56.45 56.37 16.50
CA LEU A 74 55.67 55.84 15.36
C LEU A 74 55.58 54.30 15.41
N ALA A 75 56.67 53.60 15.67
CA ALA A 75 56.65 52.14 15.84
C ALA A 75 55.72 51.70 16.98
N SER A 76 55.72 52.41 18.11
CA SER A 76 54.82 52.11 19.23
C SER A 76 53.34 52.40 18.92
N GLN A 77 53.08 53.30 17.96
CA GLN A 77 51.73 53.62 17.49
C GLN A 77 51.25 52.53 16.53
N ASP A 78 52.11 52.08 15.62
CA ASP A 78 51.82 50.97 14.72
C ASP A 78 51.55 49.68 15.50
N ASP A 79 52.34 49.37 16.53
CA ASP A 79 52.13 48.21 17.41
C ASP A 79 50.74 48.24 18.07
N LYS A 80 50.30 49.43 18.53
CA LYS A 80 48.97 49.60 19.12
C LYS A 80 47.86 49.39 18.10
N GLN A 81 48.03 49.91 16.87
CA GLN A 81 47.04 49.73 15.80
C GLN A 81 46.95 48.26 15.39
N MET A 82 48.07 47.55 15.31
CA MET A 82 48.08 46.11 15.02
C MET A 82 47.33 45.31 16.07
N ILE A 83 47.56 45.60 17.36
CA ILE A 83 46.84 44.95 18.46
C ILE A 83 45.33 45.25 18.40
N GLU A 84 44.93 46.48 18.10
CA GLU A 84 43.51 46.85 17.97
C GLU A 84 42.84 46.14 16.79
N ILE A 85 43.52 46.07 15.64
CA ILE A 85 43.04 45.35 14.45
C ILE A 85 42.88 43.86 14.77
N ASP A 86 43.86 43.25 15.42
CA ASP A 86 43.82 41.83 15.79
C ASP A 86 42.66 41.54 16.75
N GLU A 87 42.41 42.40 17.74
CA GLU A 87 41.31 42.24 18.68
C GLU A 87 39.95 42.39 17.98
N LEU A 88 39.81 43.35 17.07
CA LEU A 88 38.59 43.48 16.26
C LEU A 88 38.37 42.26 15.37
N LEU A 89 39.41 41.77 14.70
CA LEU A 89 39.34 40.54 13.90
C LEU A 89 38.93 39.35 14.76
N ARG A 90 39.48 39.22 15.97
CA ARG A 90 39.11 38.16 16.92
C ARG A 90 37.62 38.22 17.28
N ILE A 91 37.11 39.40 17.61
CA ILE A 91 35.70 39.60 17.97
C ILE A 91 34.77 39.27 16.79
N GLN A 92 35.09 39.72 15.58
CA GLN A 92 34.27 39.45 14.40
C GLN A 92 34.25 37.95 14.04
N ASN A 93 35.41 37.29 14.11
CA ASN A 93 35.51 35.84 13.90
C ASN A 93 34.69 35.05 14.93
N GLU A 94 34.74 35.46 16.19
CA GLU A 94 33.96 34.79 17.24
C GLU A 94 32.45 35.01 17.07
N ARG A 95 32.02 36.23 16.73
CA ARG A 95 30.61 36.50 16.41
C ARG A 95 30.12 35.66 15.23
N LEU A 96 30.93 35.55 14.18
CA LEU A 96 30.60 34.72 13.02
C LEU A 96 30.51 33.24 13.42
N ARG A 97 31.46 32.74 14.21
CA ARG A 97 31.45 31.35 14.71
C ARG A 97 30.18 31.06 15.51
N GLN A 98 29.79 31.97 16.41
CA GLN A 98 28.58 31.83 17.21
C GLN A 98 27.31 31.85 16.36
N ALA A 99 27.19 32.80 15.42
CA ALA A 99 26.04 32.88 14.52
C ALA A 99 25.89 31.61 13.67
N MET A 100 27.00 31.06 13.16
CA MET A 100 26.99 29.81 12.39
C MET A 100 26.58 28.61 13.25
N GLN A 101 27.05 28.52 14.49
CA GLN A 101 26.64 27.46 15.41
C GLN A 101 25.15 27.56 15.77
N GLU A 102 24.66 28.76 16.06
CA GLU A 102 23.26 29.00 16.38
C GLU A 102 22.35 28.65 15.20
N GLN A 103 22.75 29.02 13.98
CA GLN A 103 22.00 28.67 12.78
C GLN A 103 21.95 27.15 12.56
N ARG A 104 23.07 26.44 12.76
CA ARG A 104 23.10 24.96 12.67
C ARG A 104 22.19 24.32 13.72
N LYS A 105 22.19 24.82 14.96
CA LYS A 105 21.30 24.33 16.03
C LYS A 105 19.83 24.52 15.64
N LYS A 106 19.46 25.69 15.12
CA LYS A 106 18.09 25.97 14.63
C LYS A 106 17.69 25.07 13.47
N GLN A 107 18.58 24.89 12.49
CA GLN A 107 18.33 24.00 11.35
C GLN A 107 18.12 22.55 11.79
N LEU A 108 18.98 22.05 12.69
CA LEU A 108 18.86 20.69 13.22
C LEU A 108 17.56 20.51 14.02
N ALA A 109 17.23 21.46 14.89
CA ALA A 109 15.99 21.42 15.67
C ALA A 109 14.74 21.43 14.77
N TYR A 110 14.72 22.26 13.74
CA TYR A 110 13.63 22.29 12.77
C TYR A 110 13.48 20.94 12.04
N LEU A 111 14.59 20.36 11.56
CA LEU A 111 14.54 19.06 10.89
C LEU A 111 14.06 17.95 11.84
N LEU A 112 14.57 17.92 13.08
CA LEU A 112 14.16 16.94 14.08
C LEU A 112 12.67 17.05 14.40
N THR A 113 12.16 18.23 14.71
CA THR A 113 10.72 18.43 15.00
C THR A 113 9.83 18.01 13.82
N ARG A 114 10.26 18.27 12.58
CA ARG A 114 9.53 17.83 11.38
C ARG A 114 9.53 16.29 11.25
N PHE A 115 10.68 15.65 11.44
CA PHE A 115 10.79 14.19 11.36
C PHE A 115 10.03 13.50 12.51
N GLU A 116 10.09 14.06 13.72
CA GLU A 116 9.32 13.59 14.87
C GLU A 116 7.82 13.67 14.60
N ALA A 117 7.32 14.80 14.12
CA ALA A 117 5.91 14.96 13.77
C ALA A 117 5.47 13.99 12.65
N ALA A 118 6.30 13.80 11.62
CA ALA A 118 6.03 12.84 10.55
C ALA A 118 5.98 11.40 11.07
N ALA A 119 6.95 11.00 11.89
CA ALA A 119 7.00 9.68 12.51
C ALA A 119 5.79 9.44 13.42
N MET A 120 5.41 10.41 14.27
CA MET A 120 4.24 10.31 15.13
C MET A 120 2.94 10.14 14.34
N ASN A 121 2.77 10.93 13.27
CA ASN A 121 1.57 10.81 12.41
C ASN A 121 1.50 9.45 11.71
N LEU A 122 2.63 8.96 11.19
CA LEU A 122 2.68 7.65 10.56
C LEU A 122 2.37 6.53 11.55
N MET A 123 2.96 6.58 12.74
CA MET A 123 2.69 5.59 13.80
C MET A 123 1.21 5.58 14.17
N ARG A 124 0.61 6.76 14.41
CA ARG A 124 -0.83 6.87 14.71
C ARG A 124 -1.69 6.30 13.59
N GLN A 125 -1.36 6.58 12.33
CA GLN A 125 -2.10 6.03 11.19
C GLN A 125 -2.01 4.51 11.14
N LYS A 126 -0.82 3.95 11.38
CA LYS A 126 -0.62 2.48 11.45
C LYS A 126 -1.38 1.85 12.60
N ASP A 127 -1.42 2.49 13.76
CA ASP A 127 -2.19 2.03 14.92
C ASP A 127 -3.70 2.05 14.64
N GLU A 128 -4.21 3.10 13.97
CA GLU A 128 -5.61 3.17 13.54
C GLU A 128 -5.95 2.07 12.52
N ASP A 129 -5.08 1.81 11.56
CA ASP A 129 -5.28 0.76 10.56
C ASP A 129 -5.21 -0.63 11.21
N LEU A 130 -4.30 -0.84 12.16
CA LEU A 130 -4.24 -2.06 12.96
C LEU A 130 -5.51 -2.24 13.79
N ALA A 131 -6.01 -1.19 14.45
CA ALA A 131 -7.26 -1.22 15.20
C ALA A 131 -8.48 -1.55 14.32
N LYS A 132 -8.53 -1.00 13.10
CA LYS A 132 -9.58 -1.34 12.12
C LYS A 132 -9.47 -2.80 11.67
N ALA A 133 -8.26 -3.30 11.44
CA ALA A 133 -8.03 -4.68 11.04
C ALA A 133 -8.44 -5.66 12.14
N THR A 134 -7.99 -5.42 13.38
CA THR A 134 -8.34 -6.26 14.54
C THR A 134 -9.84 -6.26 14.81
N LYS A 135 -10.51 -5.11 14.72
CA LYS A 135 -11.98 -5.02 14.81
C LYS A 135 -12.65 -5.93 13.78
N ARG A 136 -12.26 -5.84 12.51
CA ARG A 136 -12.80 -6.70 11.44
C ARG A 136 -12.52 -8.17 11.69
N THR A 137 -11.32 -8.53 12.16
CA THR A 137 -10.99 -9.91 12.51
C THR A 137 -11.92 -10.44 13.59
N ILE A 138 -12.19 -9.65 14.64
CA ILE A 138 -13.10 -10.05 15.73
C ILE A 138 -14.53 -10.23 15.20
N GLU A 139 -15.02 -9.29 14.37
CA GLU A 139 -16.36 -9.38 13.77
C GLU A 139 -16.51 -10.62 12.89
N LEU A 140 -15.52 -10.91 12.05
CA LEU A 140 -15.52 -12.09 11.18
C LEU A 140 -15.44 -13.39 12.00
N GLN A 141 -14.61 -13.45 13.04
CA GLN A 141 -14.53 -14.60 13.94
C GLN A 141 -15.84 -14.83 14.71
N ALA A 142 -16.55 -13.76 15.07
CA ALA A 142 -17.86 -13.88 15.70
C ALA A 142 -18.91 -14.41 14.71
N SER A 143 -18.91 -13.91 13.47
CA SER A 143 -19.80 -14.40 12.42
C SER A 143 -19.53 -15.87 12.06
N LEU A 144 -18.25 -16.26 11.97
CA LEU A 144 -17.85 -17.64 11.72
C LEU A 144 -18.38 -18.57 12.82
N ARG A 145 -18.09 -18.24 14.08
CA ARG A 145 -18.58 -19.03 15.23
C ARG A 145 -20.10 -19.16 15.26
N LYS A 146 -20.83 -18.10 14.88
CA LYS A 146 -22.29 -18.14 14.79
C LYS A 146 -22.76 -19.18 13.75
N VAL A 147 -22.20 -19.11 12.54
CA VAL A 147 -22.58 -20.03 11.44
C VAL A 147 -22.16 -21.47 11.76
N GLU A 148 -21.01 -21.67 12.41
CA GLU A 148 -20.58 -22.99 12.89
C GLU A 148 -21.59 -23.60 13.87
N LEU A 149 -22.04 -22.83 14.87
CA LEU A 149 -23.05 -23.28 15.83
C LEU A 149 -24.40 -23.57 15.17
N GLU A 150 -24.83 -22.73 14.22
CA GLU A 150 -26.06 -22.96 13.44
C GLU A 150 -25.94 -24.25 12.61
N ASN A 151 -24.80 -24.47 11.96
CA ASN A 151 -24.55 -25.68 11.17
C ASN A 151 -24.58 -26.95 12.04
N GLU A 152 -23.94 -26.93 13.21
CA GLU A 152 -23.99 -28.05 14.16
C GLU A 152 -25.42 -28.33 14.65
N ALA A 153 -26.21 -27.27 14.91
CA ALA A 153 -27.61 -27.42 15.30
C ALA A 153 -28.44 -28.07 14.19
N TRP A 154 -28.30 -27.60 12.94
CA TRP A 154 -28.99 -28.18 11.79
C TRP A 154 -28.56 -29.62 11.52
N GLN A 155 -27.27 -29.93 11.67
CA GLN A 155 -26.76 -31.29 11.53
C GLN A 155 -27.35 -32.22 12.59
N ARG A 156 -27.53 -31.75 13.83
CA ARG A 156 -28.17 -32.53 14.90
C ARG A 156 -29.63 -32.84 14.56
N VAL A 157 -30.39 -31.83 14.14
CA VAL A 157 -31.80 -31.99 13.71
C VAL A 157 -31.90 -32.95 12.52
N ALA A 158 -31.00 -32.85 11.54
CA ALA A 158 -30.97 -33.76 10.40
C ALA A 158 -30.74 -35.21 10.83
N LYS A 159 -29.81 -35.47 11.75
CA LYS A 159 -29.53 -36.82 12.29
C LYS A 159 -30.69 -37.37 13.12
N GLU A 160 -31.35 -36.54 13.93
CA GLU A 160 -32.54 -36.96 14.67
C GLU A 160 -33.69 -37.33 13.72
N ASN A 161 -33.93 -36.52 12.69
CA ASN A 161 -34.91 -36.82 11.65
C ASN A 161 -34.55 -38.09 10.87
N GLU A 162 -33.28 -38.29 10.53
CA GLU A 162 -32.80 -39.51 9.88
C GLU A 162 -33.08 -40.74 10.75
N ALA A 163 -32.81 -40.69 12.05
CA ALA A 163 -33.10 -41.77 12.99
C ALA A 163 -34.61 -42.09 13.05
N VAL A 164 -35.47 -41.07 13.06
CA VAL A 164 -36.94 -41.24 13.02
C VAL A 164 -37.39 -41.89 11.72
N VAL A 165 -36.84 -41.47 10.57
CA VAL A 165 -37.16 -42.07 9.26
C VAL A 165 -36.73 -43.53 9.20
N ILE A 166 -35.55 -43.86 9.73
CA ILE A 166 -35.06 -45.25 9.81
C ILE A 166 -36.00 -46.11 10.66
N ASP A 167 -36.40 -45.62 11.85
CA ASP A 167 -37.33 -46.35 12.73
C ASP A 167 -38.69 -46.57 12.06
N LEU A 168 -39.26 -45.52 11.44
CA LEU A 168 -40.53 -45.64 10.73
C LEU A 168 -40.43 -46.61 9.54
N THR A 169 -39.33 -46.57 8.78
CA THR A 169 -39.09 -47.49 7.66
C THR A 169 -39.05 -48.94 8.14
N LYS A 170 -38.37 -49.20 9.26
CA LYS A 170 -38.33 -50.51 9.90
C LYS A 170 -39.72 -50.96 10.35
N ASN A 171 -40.50 -50.09 10.98
CA ASN A 171 -41.86 -50.40 11.42
C ASN A 171 -42.78 -50.73 10.23
N LEU A 172 -42.69 -49.96 9.13
CA LEU A 172 -43.45 -50.24 7.90
C LEU A 172 -43.07 -51.58 7.28
N GLN A 173 -41.79 -51.92 7.25
CA GLN A 173 -41.32 -53.22 6.77
C GLN A 173 -41.89 -54.37 7.61
N GLN A 174 -41.87 -54.25 8.95
CA GLN A 174 -42.44 -55.27 9.84
C GLN A 174 -43.95 -55.45 9.65
N VAL A 175 -44.70 -54.36 9.47
CA VAL A 175 -46.14 -54.44 9.18
C VAL A 175 -46.39 -55.12 7.84
N ARG A 176 -45.59 -54.81 6.81
CA ARG A 176 -45.66 -55.47 5.50
C ARG A 176 -45.39 -56.96 5.58
N GLU A 177 -44.37 -57.38 6.32
CA GLU A 177 -44.03 -58.79 6.54
C GLU A 177 -45.16 -59.53 7.27
N LYS A 178 -45.75 -58.92 8.32
CA LYS A 178 -46.90 -59.49 9.03
C LYS A 178 -48.14 -59.63 8.14
N LEU A 179 -48.43 -58.64 7.30
CA LEU A 179 -49.54 -58.72 6.33
C LEU A 179 -49.29 -59.82 5.28
N SER A 180 -48.05 -59.95 4.79
CA SER A 180 -47.68 -61.01 3.85
C SER A 180 -47.81 -62.42 4.43
N LEU A 181 -47.62 -62.59 5.76
CA LEU A 181 -47.80 -63.87 6.45
C LEU A 181 -49.27 -64.14 6.84
N ALA A 182 -50.10 -63.10 6.98
CA ALA A 182 -51.53 -63.25 7.21
C ALA A 182 -52.30 -63.61 5.92
N SER A 183 -51.79 -63.20 4.75
CA SER A 183 -52.35 -63.54 3.44
C SER A 183 -52.11 -64.99 2.98
N THR A 184 -51.37 -65.82 3.73
CA THR A 184 -51.11 -67.23 3.36
C THR A 184 -52.03 -68.24 4.05
N MET A 185 -53.05 -67.79 4.77
CA MET A 185 -54.02 -68.67 5.46
C MET A 185 -55.49 -68.45 5.07
N ASP A 186 -55.77 -67.66 4.03
CA ASP A 186 -57.11 -67.67 3.44
C ASP A 186 -57.05 -67.79 1.92
N ASP A 187 -58.02 -68.55 1.45
CA ASP A 187 -58.11 -69.31 0.21
C ASP A 187 -58.34 -68.46 -1.05
N ALA A 188 -58.11 -69.10 -2.19
CA ALA A 188 -58.63 -68.80 -3.53
C ALA A 188 -58.04 -67.62 -4.36
N GLU A 189 -57.38 -68.04 -5.45
CA GLU A 189 -57.48 -67.52 -6.83
C GLU A 189 -57.63 -65.99 -7.06
N SER A 190 -56.66 -65.42 -7.78
CA SER A 190 -56.92 -64.83 -9.11
C SER A 190 -55.66 -64.14 -9.64
N CYS A 191 -55.10 -64.71 -10.71
CA CYS A 191 -54.17 -64.01 -11.59
C CYS A 191 -54.92 -62.90 -12.34
N CYS A 192 -54.64 -61.64 -12.03
CA CYS A 192 -55.04 -60.52 -12.88
C CYS A 192 -53.97 -60.28 -13.95
N ASP A 193 -54.19 -60.84 -15.14
CA ASP A 193 -53.74 -60.25 -16.40
C ASP A 193 -54.89 -59.40 -16.94
N GLU A 194 -54.76 -58.06 -16.89
CA GLU A 194 -55.51 -57.14 -17.76
C GLU A 194 -54.84 -55.74 -17.80
N ASN A 195 -54.02 -55.57 -18.84
CA ASN A 195 -53.95 -54.46 -19.80
C ASN A 195 -54.14 -52.96 -19.38
N ARG A 196 -53.19 -52.14 -19.88
CA ARG A 196 -53.26 -50.68 -20.22
C ARG A 196 -53.33 -49.72 -19.01
N VAL A 197 -52.50 -48.67 -18.92
CA VAL A 197 -52.51 -47.48 -19.80
C VAL A 197 -51.16 -46.71 -19.68
N LYS A 198 -50.64 -46.26 -20.82
CA LYS A 198 -49.59 -45.25 -20.97
C LYS A 198 -49.92 -43.97 -20.18
N ASN A 199 -49.03 -43.50 -19.30
CA ASN A 199 -48.53 -42.11 -19.34
C ASN A 199 -47.52 -41.83 -18.21
N ARG A 200 -46.30 -41.49 -18.65
CA ARG A 200 -45.44 -40.37 -18.23
C ARG A 200 -45.11 -40.13 -16.74
N VAL A 201 -43.81 -39.87 -16.59
CA VAL A 201 -43.12 -38.88 -15.74
C VAL A 201 -42.19 -39.49 -14.68
N ASP A 202 -40.95 -39.06 -14.79
CA ASP A 202 -39.84 -39.04 -13.83
C ASP A 202 -39.02 -40.31 -13.54
N SER A 203 -37.89 -40.37 -14.25
CA SER A 203 -36.56 -40.16 -13.66
C SER A 203 -36.33 -40.77 -12.28
N GLN A 204 -35.96 -42.05 -12.28
CA GLN A 204 -35.20 -42.64 -11.18
C GLN A 204 -33.84 -43.14 -11.70
N VAL A 205 -32.83 -42.31 -11.40
CA VAL A 205 -31.50 -42.66 -10.90
C VAL A 205 -31.05 -44.11 -11.16
N THR A 206 -30.09 -44.25 -12.07
CA THR A 206 -29.08 -45.31 -11.99
C THR A 206 -27.70 -44.67 -11.95
N VAL A 207 -27.06 -44.83 -10.80
CA VAL A 207 -25.64 -44.58 -10.58
C VAL A 207 -24.90 -45.78 -11.15
N VAL A 208 -24.18 -45.62 -12.25
CA VAL A 208 -22.99 -46.42 -12.54
C VAL A 208 -21.99 -45.50 -13.23
N ALA A 209 -20.82 -45.39 -12.62
CA ALA A 209 -19.67 -44.69 -13.15
C ALA A 209 -19.14 -45.45 -14.37
N GLU A 210 -19.12 -44.79 -15.52
CA GLU A 210 -18.16 -45.06 -16.58
C GLU A 210 -17.56 -43.70 -16.97
N GLU A 211 -16.25 -43.60 -16.71
CA GLU A 211 -15.38 -42.55 -17.19
C GLU A 211 -15.35 -42.61 -18.72
N GLU A 212 -16.10 -41.74 -19.38
CA GLU A 212 -15.73 -41.27 -20.71
C GLU A 212 -15.59 -39.75 -20.69
N GLU A 213 -14.42 -39.35 -21.15
CA GLU A 213 -13.85 -38.01 -21.29
C GLU A 213 -14.73 -37.08 -22.15
N SER A 214 -15.94 -36.78 -21.69
CA SER A 214 -16.72 -35.68 -22.26
C SER A 214 -16.31 -34.41 -21.55
N GLY A 215 -15.17 -33.86 -21.98
CA GLY A 215 -14.71 -32.54 -21.57
C GLY A 215 -15.90 -31.59 -21.61
N ARG A 216 -16.25 -31.03 -20.44
CA ARG A 216 -17.39 -30.12 -20.27
C ARG A 216 -17.18 -28.93 -21.20
N ARG A 217 -17.68 -29.02 -22.43
CA ARG A 217 -17.57 -27.97 -23.45
C ARG A 217 -18.30 -26.75 -22.89
N MET A 218 -17.54 -25.79 -22.39
CA MET A 218 -18.10 -24.54 -21.92
C MET A 218 -18.65 -23.82 -23.14
N VAL A 219 -19.96 -23.64 -23.24
CA VAL A 219 -20.61 -22.89 -24.32
C VAL A 219 -20.64 -21.40 -24.01
N CYS A 220 -20.62 -20.57 -25.06
CA CYS A 220 -20.70 -19.11 -24.98
C CYS A 220 -22.04 -18.68 -24.37
N LYS A 221 -22.01 -17.93 -23.27
CA LYS A 221 -23.22 -17.48 -22.56
C LYS A 221 -24.01 -16.38 -23.27
N CYS A 222 -23.50 -15.87 -24.38
CA CYS A 222 -24.17 -14.84 -25.17
C CYS A 222 -24.95 -15.41 -26.35
N CYS A 223 -24.51 -16.53 -26.92
CA CYS A 223 -25.09 -17.08 -28.15
C CYS A 223 -25.38 -18.58 -28.10
N ASP A 224 -24.98 -19.27 -27.02
CA ASP A 224 -25.16 -20.70 -26.73
C ASP A 224 -24.82 -21.67 -27.89
N SER A 225 -24.05 -21.20 -28.88
CA SER A 225 -23.82 -21.91 -30.16
C SER A 225 -22.36 -22.28 -30.40
N GLN A 226 -21.42 -21.55 -29.80
CA GLN A 226 -19.98 -21.80 -29.91
C GLN A 226 -19.38 -22.04 -28.54
N ASN A 227 -18.22 -22.68 -28.48
CA ASN A 227 -17.48 -22.82 -27.23
C ASN A 227 -16.99 -21.46 -26.73
N SER A 228 -17.03 -21.27 -25.42
CA SER A 228 -16.37 -20.20 -24.71
C SER A 228 -14.87 -20.39 -24.81
N CYS A 229 -14.20 -19.42 -25.43
CA CYS A 229 -12.74 -19.36 -25.57
C CYS A 229 -12.14 -18.05 -25.05
N ILE A 230 -12.96 -17.11 -24.57
CA ILE A 230 -12.51 -15.80 -24.11
C ILE A 230 -12.64 -15.66 -22.59
N VAL A 231 -11.53 -15.28 -21.96
CA VAL A 231 -11.42 -14.91 -20.54
C VAL A 231 -11.52 -13.40 -20.37
N PHE A 232 -12.37 -12.94 -19.46
CA PHE A 232 -12.56 -11.52 -19.13
C PHE A 232 -11.69 -11.07 -17.96
N LEU A 233 -10.90 -10.01 -18.12
CA LEU A 233 -10.12 -9.41 -17.03
C LEU A 233 -10.82 -8.16 -16.48
N PRO A 234 -10.84 -7.97 -15.15
CA PRO A 234 -10.05 -8.69 -14.13
C PRO A 234 -10.70 -9.96 -13.55
N CYS A 235 -11.95 -10.29 -13.88
CA CYS A 235 -12.70 -11.35 -13.18
C CYS A 235 -12.30 -12.80 -13.51
N ARG A 236 -11.48 -13.03 -14.53
CA ARG A 236 -10.98 -14.33 -15.01
C ARG A 236 -12.04 -15.36 -15.41
N HIS A 237 -13.28 -14.96 -15.67
CA HIS A 237 -14.31 -15.87 -16.16
C HIS A 237 -14.18 -16.14 -17.66
N LEU A 238 -14.22 -17.42 -18.02
CA LEU A 238 -14.31 -17.91 -19.38
C LEU A 238 -15.79 -18.09 -19.76
N CYS A 239 -16.33 -17.18 -20.57
CA CYS A 239 -17.79 -17.06 -20.70
C CYS A 239 -18.33 -16.66 -22.08
N CYS A 240 -17.48 -16.28 -23.03
CA CYS A 240 -17.92 -15.98 -24.40
C CYS A 240 -17.00 -16.58 -25.47
N CYS A 241 -17.53 -16.71 -26.69
CA CYS A 241 -16.74 -17.02 -27.88
C CYS A 241 -16.12 -15.75 -28.48
N LYS A 242 -15.19 -15.93 -29.43
CA LYS A 242 -14.53 -14.84 -30.19
C LYS A 242 -15.51 -13.88 -30.88
N ALA A 243 -16.61 -14.40 -31.43
CA ALA A 243 -17.58 -13.57 -32.15
C ALA A 243 -18.40 -12.67 -31.22
N CYS A 244 -18.65 -13.09 -29.98
CA CYS A 244 -19.43 -12.33 -29.00
C CYS A 244 -18.58 -11.35 -28.20
N GLU A 245 -17.27 -11.56 -28.11
CA GLU A 245 -16.33 -10.74 -27.33
C GLU A 245 -16.42 -9.22 -27.60
N PRO A 246 -16.49 -8.74 -28.86
CA PRO A 246 -16.48 -7.30 -29.14
C PRO A 246 -17.73 -6.57 -28.63
N PHE A 247 -18.85 -7.29 -28.50
CA PHE A 247 -20.14 -6.74 -28.11
C PHE A 247 -20.35 -6.73 -26.58
N LEU A 248 -19.44 -7.31 -25.82
CA LEU A 248 -19.55 -7.45 -24.36
C LEU A 248 -18.63 -6.46 -23.63
N GLY A 249 -19.22 -5.43 -23.02
CA GLY A 249 -18.54 -4.51 -22.10
C GLY A 249 -18.43 -5.00 -20.65
N PHE A 250 -19.18 -6.06 -20.30
CA PHE A 250 -19.24 -6.64 -18.96
C PHE A 250 -19.21 -8.17 -19.04
N CYS A 251 -18.71 -8.82 -18.00
CA CYS A 251 -18.70 -10.27 -17.89
C CYS A 251 -20.12 -10.82 -17.66
N PRO A 252 -20.66 -11.71 -18.51
CA PRO A 252 -21.97 -12.34 -18.32
C PRO A 252 -22.13 -13.16 -17.04
N VAL A 253 -21.03 -13.57 -16.39
CA VAL A 253 -21.05 -14.42 -15.18
C VAL A 253 -21.14 -13.59 -13.91
N CYS A 254 -20.35 -12.53 -13.81
CA CYS A 254 -20.20 -11.76 -12.56
C CYS A 254 -20.47 -10.27 -12.72
N THR A 255 -20.86 -9.82 -13.92
CA THR A 255 -21.17 -8.43 -14.26
C THR A 255 -20.00 -7.43 -14.12
N CYS A 256 -18.78 -7.90 -13.83
CA CYS A 256 -17.59 -7.05 -13.80
C CYS A 256 -17.31 -6.41 -15.17
N ALA A 257 -16.94 -5.13 -15.18
CA ALA A 257 -16.56 -4.40 -16.38
C ALA A 257 -15.31 -5.01 -17.05
N LYS A 258 -15.36 -5.22 -18.37
CA LYS A 258 -14.26 -5.75 -19.18
C LYS A 258 -13.18 -4.68 -19.34
N LYS A 259 -11.98 -4.91 -18.82
CA LYS A 259 -10.80 -4.06 -19.07
C LYS A 259 -9.90 -4.62 -20.16
N ALA A 260 -9.83 -5.94 -20.26
CA ALA A 260 -9.12 -6.67 -21.31
C ALA A 260 -9.75 -8.06 -21.49
N SER A 261 -9.49 -8.70 -22.61
CA SER A 261 -9.91 -10.06 -22.94
C SER A 261 -8.72 -10.86 -23.48
N MET A 262 -8.72 -12.16 -23.23
CA MET A 262 -7.69 -13.08 -23.71
C MET A 262 -8.34 -14.34 -24.27
N ASP A 263 -7.83 -14.80 -25.41
CA ASP A 263 -8.22 -16.05 -26.06
C ASP A 263 -7.44 -17.24 -25.47
N VAL A 264 -8.15 -18.33 -25.19
CA VAL A 264 -7.60 -19.56 -24.62
C VAL A 264 -7.92 -20.73 -25.53
N PHE A 265 -6.87 -21.44 -25.92
CA PHE A 265 -6.98 -22.70 -26.66
C PHE A 265 -7.21 -23.84 -25.67
N LEU A 266 -8.42 -24.40 -25.67
CA LEU A 266 -8.73 -25.65 -24.98
C LEU A 266 -8.53 -26.78 -26.00
N PHE A 267 -7.55 -27.64 -25.75
CA PHE A 267 -7.25 -28.83 -26.56
C PHE A 267 -8.25 -29.95 -26.29
#